data_AF-A0A955N200-F1
#
_entry.id   AF-A0A955N200-F1
#
_cell.length_a   1.000
_cell.length_b   1.000
_cell.length_c   1.000
_cell.angle_alpha   90.00
_cell.angle_beta   90.00
_cell.angle_gamma   90.00
#
_symmetry.space_group_name_H-M   'P 1'
#
loop_
_entity.id
_entity.type
_entity.pdbx_description
1 polymer ?
#
loop_
_entity_poly.entity_id
_entity_poly.type
_entity_poly.pdbx_seq_one_letter_code
_entity_poly.pdbx_strand_id
1 'polypeptide(L)'
;MKSLQILIIVFSLVVLFTAVDTFADSVAKTNGDVVSGKILGMEDGKISVQTQQGISVVEMEDVREFSVDKEKDSGVSEQMINQVLNSQDQILQRIDLLTQSIANLERQLLNVQSNQVANANRLTQRTREVNPLQRLFVVGQQINRVGGKTVISGQVMNQSETPVNNVQVDVYIYGSSGRLRNEGGQKKETVFVQPTSLAPGQAGTFSAAFPDTYKVENVNFDVRGLPPYGYSVNPPTGRASTGDF
;
A
#
# COMPACT_ATOMS: atom_id res chain seq x y z
N MET A 1 54.05 18.18 64.40
CA MET A 1 53.54 18.29 63.01
C MET A 1 53.93 17.02 62.24
N LYS A 2 53.11 16.62 61.25
CA LYS A 2 53.29 15.49 60.29
C LYS A 2 53.07 14.04 60.81
N SER A 3 51.83 13.58 60.61
CA SER A 3 51.36 12.25 60.08
C SER A 3 52.32 11.04 60.20
N LEU A 4 52.05 9.94 60.91
CA LEU A 4 50.92 8.96 60.90
C LEU A 4 51.03 7.87 59.81
N GLN A 5 51.27 6.60 60.19
CA GLN A 5 50.37 5.43 60.02
C GLN A 5 50.99 4.10 60.53
N ILE A 6 50.15 3.07 60.71
CA ILE A 6 50.37 1.85 61.53
C ILE A 6 49.95 0.60 60.74
N LEU A 7 50.65 -0.55 60.87
CA LEU A 7 50.00 -1.87 60.94
C LEU A 7 50.89 -2.95 61.60
N ILE A 8 50.27 -4.02 62.10
CA ILE A 8 50.81 -5.05 63.02
C ILE A 8 50.66 -6.46 62.39
N ILE A 9 51.46 -7.43 62.87
CA ILE A 9 51.44 -8.88 62.54
C ILE A 9 50.21 -9.60 63.20
N VAL A 10 49.99 -10.92 63.24
CA VAL A 10 50.84 -12.13 63.27
C VAL A 10 50.00 -13.38 62.85
N PHE A 11 50.69 -14.52 62.69
CA PHE A 11 50.27 -15.91 63.04
C PHE A 11 49.69 -16.89 61.99
N SER A 12 50.20 -18.13 62.09
CA SER A 12 49.84 -19.33 61.33
C SER A 12 49.02 -20.31 62.18
N LEU A 13 48.14 -21.09 61.56
CA LEU A 13 47.66 -22.37 62.12
C LEU A 13 47.35 -23.37 61.00
N VAL A 14 47.63 -24.65 61.25
CA VAL A 14 47.44 -25.76 60.31
C VAL A 14 45.96 -26.14 60.21
N VAL A 15 45.47 -26.34 58.98
CA VAL A 15 44.22 -27.06 58.70
C VAL A 15 44.53 -28.20 57.73
N LEU A 16 44.04 -29.40 58.03
CA LEU A 16 44.12 -30.53 57.11
C LEU A 16 43.22 -30.23 55.91
N PHE A 17 43.82 -30.03 54.73
CA PHE A 17 43.07 -30.16 53.49
C PHE A 17 42.97 -31.63 53.13
N THR A 18 41.83 -32.23 53.49
CA THR A 18 41.30 -33.42 52.79
C THR A 18 41.31 -33.15 51.30
N ALA A 19 41.58 -34.17 50.47
CA ALA A 19 41.53 -34.03 49.02
C ALA A 19 40.18 -33.42 48.60
N VAL A 20 40.24 -32.19 48.11
CA VAL A 20 39.09 -31.50 47.55
C VAL A 20 39.02 -31.93 46.10
N ASP A 21 37.96 -32.65 45.72
CA ASP A 21 37.67 -32.89 44.31
C ASP A 21 37.61 -31.53 43.59
N THR A 22 38.57 -31.29 42.71
CA THR A 22 38.63 -30.07 41.91
C THR A 22 37.53 -30.16 40.87
N PHE A 23 36.36 -29.60 41.19
CA PHE A 23 35.28 -29.39 40.25
C PHE A 23 35.82 -28.63 39.04
N ALA A 24 35.84 -29.29 37.89
CA ALA A 24 36.48 -28.80 36.69
C ALA A 24 35.55 -27.83 35.90
N ASP A 25 34.25 -27.95 36.12
CA ASP A 25 33.22 -27.05 35.59
C ASP A 25 33.10 -25.75 36.40
N SER A 26 32.77 -24.65 35.72
CA SER A 26 32.47 -23.37 36.36
C SER A 26 31.50 -22.51 35.56
N VAL A 27 30.71 -21.68 36.25
CA VAL A 27 29.80 -20.68 35.68
C VAL A 27 30.20 -19.30 36.20
N ALA A 28 30.64 -18.42 35.31
CA ALA A 28 31.00 -17.04 35.62
C ALA A 28 29.82 -16.11 35.32
N LYS A 29 29.44 -15.34 36.33
CA LYS A 29 28.31 -14.41 36.26
C LYS A 29 28.70 -13.04 35.70
N THR A 30 27.72 -12.29 35.22
CA THR A 30 27.83 -10.91 34.74
C THR A 30 28.36 -9.96 35.83
N ASN A 31 28.01 -10.20 37.09
CA ASN A 31 28.49 -9.45 38.25
C ASN A 31 29.95 -9.77 38.66
N GLY A 32 30.57 -10.79 38.07
CA GLY A 32 31.94 -11.21 38.35
C GLY A 32 32.08 -12.42 39.30
N ASP A 33 30.99 -12.89 39.92
CA ASP A 33 31.02 -14.11 40.75
C ASP A 33 31.28 -15.36 39.89
N VAL A 34 31.96 -16.36 40.45
CA VAL A 34 32.17 -17.66 39.79
C VAL A 34 31.64 -18.78 40.68
N VAL A 35 30.72 -19.58 40.14
CA VAL A 35 30.19 -20.79 40.77
C VAL A 35 30.95 -21.99 40.20
N SER A 36 31.80 -22.62 41.00
CA SER A 36 32.53 -23.84 40.63
C SER A 36 31.84 -25.09 41.19
N GLY A 37 31.59 -26.08 40.34
CA GLY A 37 30.78 -27.24 40.66
C GLY A 37 30.30 -27.97 39.41
N LYS A 38 29.98 -29.26 39.50
CA LYS A 38 29.59 -30.08 38.33
C LYS A 38 28.26 -29.57 37.77
N ILE A 39 28.21 -29.23 36.49
CA ILE A 39 26.96 -28.74 35.87
C ILE A 39 26.01 -29.93 35.68
N LEU A 40 24.82 -29.85 36.29
CA LEU A 40 23.83 -30.93 36.29
C LEU A 40 22.86 -30.84 35.10
N GLY A 41 22.57 -29.63 34.63
CA GLY A 41 21.63 -29.40 33.54
C GLY A 41 21.24 -27.93 33.38
N MET A 42 20.50 -27.64 32.31
CA MET A 42 19.95 -26.33 31.99
C MET A 42 18.46 -26.49 31.64
N GLU A 43 17.58 -25.96 32.49
CA GLU A 43 16.12 -26.06 32.35
C GLU A 43 15.47 -24.73 32.77
N ASP A 44 14.36 -24.36 32.12
CA ASP A 44 13.56 -23.15 32.44
C ASP A 44 14.36 -21.85 32.63
N GLY A 45 15.42 -21.65 31.83
CA GLY A 45 16.27 -20.46 31.89
C GLY A 45 17.25 -20.44 33.07
N LYS A 46 17.51 -21.60 33.70
CA LYS A 46 18.39 -21.75 34.87
C LYS A 46 19.44 -22.82 34.63
N ILE A 47 20.65 -22.59 35.14
CA ILE A 47 21.73 -23.58 35.19
C ILE A 47 21.82 -24.14 36.62
N SER A 48 21.73 -25.46 36.77
CA SER A 48 21.93 -26.14 38.05
C SER A 48 23.36 -26.65 38.19
N VAL A 49 24.04 -26.26 39.26
CA VAL A 49 25.47 -26.52 39.49
C VAL A 49 25.67 -27.21 40.85
N GLN A 50 26.15 -28.46 40.85
CA GLN A 50 26.46 -29.21 42.06
C GLN A 50 27.79 -28.72 42.67
N THR A 51 27.71 -27.89 43.69
CA THR A 51 28.86 -27.42 44.47
C THR A 51 29.09 -28.31 45.71
N GLN A 52 30.18 -28.06 46.44
CA GLN A 52 30.46 -28.67 47.75
C GLN A 52 29.42 -28.31 48.82
N GLN A 53 28.70 -27.20 48.65
CA GLN A 53 27.70 -26.70 49.60
C GLN A 53 26.27 -27.13 49.24
N GLY A 54 26.10 -27.87 48.13
CA GLY A 54 24.80 -28.27 47.57
C GLY A 54 24.60 -27.77 46.14
N ILE A 55 23.38 -27.91 45.64
CA ILE A 55 23.00 -27.41 44.31
C ILE A 55 22.87 -25.88 44.38
N SER A 56 23.70 -25.19 43.62
CA SER A 56 23.56 -23.76 43.32
C SER A 56 22.78 -23.61 42.02
N VAL A 57 21.87 -22.64 41.96
CA VAL A 57 21.09 -22.31 40.76
C VAL A 57 21.51 -20.93 40.28
N VAL A 58 21.81 -20.82 38.99
CA VAL A 58 22.21 -19.57 38.33
C VAL A 58 21.20 -19.25 37.23
N GLU A 59 20.57 -18.09 37.28
CA GLU A 59 19.69 -17.61 36.21
C GLU A 59 20.52 -17.35 34.94
N MET A 60 20.04 -17.77 33.78
CA MET A 60 20.81 -17.72 32.53
C MET A 60 21.03 -16.28 32.03
N GLU A 61 20.20 -15.32 32.48
CA GLU A 61 20.41 -13.89 32.27
C GLU A 61 21.63 -13.32 33.04
N ASP A 62 22.00 -13.95 34.16
CA ASP A 62 23.18 -13.60 34.96
C ASP A 62 24.45 -14.28 34.44
N VAL A 63 24.39 -15.18 33.45
CA VAL A 63 25.55 -15.95 32.97
C VAL A 63 26.32 -15.14 31.93
N ARG A 64 27.59 -14.85 32.21
CA ARG A 64 28.52 -14.26 31.23
C ARG A 64 29.22 -15.34 30.40
N GLU A 65 29.59 -16.42 31.06
CA GLU A 65 30.46 -17.46 30.52
C GLU A 65 30.31 -18.73 31.38
N PHE A 66 30.45 -19.91 30.78
CA PHE A 66 30.59 -21.15 31.53
C PHE A 66 31.62 -22.06 30.86
N SER A 67 32.41 -22.74 31.68
CA SER A 67 33.39 -23.75 31.26
C SER A 67 32.89 -25.11 31.71
N VAL A 68 32.80 -26.05 30.78
CA VAL A 68 32.64 -27.49 31.07
C VAL A 68 33.96 -28.15 30.72
N ASP A 69 34.69 -28.62 31.74
CA ASP A 69 35.97 -29.29 31.52
C ASP A 69 35.72 -30.81 31.51
N LYS A 70 35.94 -31.41 30.34
CA LYS A 70 35.35 -32.72 30.01
C LYS A 70 35.93 -33.83 30.87
N GLU A 71 35.07 -34.46 31.70
CA GLU A 71 35.29 -35.86 32.09
C GLU A 71 35.56 -36.69 30.82
N LYS A 72 36.64 -37.49 30.84
CA LYS A 72 37.21 -38.17 29.66
C LYS A 72 36.25 -39.12 28.91
N ASP A 73 35.08 -39.40 29.46
CA ASP A 73 34.10 -40.40 28.99
C ASP A 73 32.73 -39.79 28.63
N SER A 74 32.68 -38.52 28.20
CA SER A 74 31.42 -37.83 27.83
C SER A 74 30.59 -38.47 26.69
N GLY A 75 31.07 -39.53 26.02
CA GLY A 75 30.38 -40.22 24.92
C GLY A 75 30.24 -39.43 23.61
N VAL A 76 30.46 -38.12 23.64
CA VAL A 76 30.40 -37.23 22.48
C VAL A 76 31.70 -37.33 21.69
N SER A 77 31.67 -38.02 20.55
CA SER A 77 32.81 -38.12 19.65
C SER A 77 33.09 -36.81 18.91
N GLU A 78 34.35 -36.59 18.49
CA GLU A 78 34.72 -35.46 17.63
C GLU A 78 33.91 -35.43 16.33
N GLN A 79 33.49 -36.60 15.82
CA GLN A 79 32.62 -36.71 14.65
C GLN A 79 31.25 -36.05 14.90
N MET A 80 30.64 -36.24 16.07
CA MET A 80 29.36 -35.58 16.41
C MET A 80 29.53 -34.06 16.52
N ILE A 81 30.64 -33.59 17.12
CA ILE A 81 30.94 -32.16 17.22
C ILE A 81 31.10 -31.54 15.82
N ASN A 82 31.91 -32.16 14.97
CA ASN A 82 32.11 -31.71 13.59
C ASN A 82 30.81 -31.77 12.76
N GLN A 83 29.93 -32.73 13.01
CA GLN A 83 28.63 -32.83 12.33
C GLN A 83 27.68 -31.71 12.76
N VAL A 84 27.68 -31.31 14.03
CA VAL A 84 26.92 -30.15 14.53
C VAL A 84 27.47 -28.85 13.95
N LEU A 85 28.79 -28.63 13.96
CA LEU A 85 29.43 -27.43 13.39
C LEU A 85 29.12 -27.28 11.89
N ASN A 86 29.30 -28.35 11.09
CA ASN A 86 28.93 -28.34 9.67
C ASN A 86 27.43 -28.04 9.45
N SER A 87 26.56 -28.48 10.36
CA SER A 87 25.12 -28.18 10.29
C SER A 87 24.82 -26.71 10.61
N GLN A 88 25.55 -26.11 11.55
CA GLN A 88 25.45 -24.68 11.87
C GLN A 88 25.91 -23.81 10.69
N ASP A 89 27.04 -24.14 10.05
CA ASP A 89 27.51 -23.41 8.85
C ASP A 89 26.49 -23.46 7.70
N GLN A 90 25.86 -24.62 7.47
CA GLN A 90 24.79 -24.75 6.48
C GLN A 90 23.54 -23.94 6.84
N ILE A 91 23.21 -23.81 8.12
CA ILE A 91 22.08 -22.98 8.59
C ILE A 91 22.39 -21.49 8.37
N LEU A 92 23.60 -21.04 8.72
CA LEU A 92 24.03 -19.66 8.50
C LEU A 92 24.00 -19.28 7.02
N GLN A 93 24.55 -20.11 6.14
CA GLN A 93 24.49 -19.89 4.68
C GLN A 93 23.05 -19.79 4.14
N ARG A 94 22.11 -20.59 4.69
CA ARG A 94 20.69 -20.49 4.32
C ARG A 94 20.04 -19.20 4.81
N ILE A 95 20.41 -18.71 5.99
CA ILE A 95 19.93 -17.42 6.53
C ILE A 95 20.41 -16.25 5.65
N ASP A 96 21.67 -16.25 5.20
CA ASP A 96 22.20 -15.23 4.29
C ASP A 96 21.44 -15.21 2.95
N LEU A 97 21.20 -16.37 2.35
CA LEU A 97 20.45 -16.51 1.10
C LEU A 97 18.99 -16.04 1.25
N LEU A 98 18.32 -16.38 2.36
CA LEU A 98 16.96 -15.91 2.64
C LEU A 98 16.92 -14.39 2.85
N THR A 99 17.91 -13.82 3.54
CA THR A 99 18.03 -12.37 3.76
C THR A 99 18.20 -11.61 2.44
N GLN A 100 19.05 -12.12 1.54
CA GLN A 100 19.18 -11.56 0.18
C GLN A 100 17.89 -11.68 -0.64
N SER A 101 17.16 -12.80 -0.51
CA SER A 101 15.87 -13.00 -1.16
C SER A 101 14.81 -12.01 -0.68
N ILE A 102 14.72 -11.76 0.63
CA ILE A 102 13.80 -10.77 1.22
C ILE A 102 14.11 -9.37 0.67
N ALA A 103 15.37 -8.94 0.71
CA ALA A 103 15.78 -7.63 0.19
C ALA A 103 15.53 -7.46 -1.33
N ASN A 104 15.50 -8.55 -2.09
CA ASN A 104 15.10 -8.53 -3.51
C ASN A 104 13.58 -8.39 -3.67
N LEU A 105 12.78 -9.10 -2.86
CA LEU A 105 11.31 -9.03 -2.88
C LEU A 105 10.79 -7.65 -2.44
N GLU A 106 11.40 -7.01 -1.43
CA GLU A 106 11.06 -5.64 -1.01
C GLU A 106 11.26 -4.63 -2.14
N ARG A 107 12.40 -4.73 -2.86
CA ARG A 107 12.67 -3.91 -4.06
C ARG A 107 11.66 -4.17 -5.19
N GLN A 108 11.21 -5.40 -5.38
CA GLN A 108 10.15 -5.71 -6.35
C GLN A 108 8.80 -5.10 -5.93
N LEU A 109 8.43 -5.20 -4.66
CA LEU A 109 7.17 -4.65 -4.13
C LEU A 109 7.09 -3.13 -4.30
N LEU A 110 8.17 -2.41 -4.00
CA LEU A 110 8.28 -0.96 -4.23
C LEU A 110 8.07 -0.58 -5.70
N ASN A 111 8.65 -1.34 -6.64
CA ASN A 111 8.44 -1.13 -8.07
C ASN A 111 6.99 -1.39 -8.49
N VAL A 112 6.34 -2.44 -7.96
CA VAL A 112 4.92 -2.73 -8.22
C VAL A 112 4.03 -1.62 -7.69
N GLN A 113 4.24 -1.14 -6.46
CA GLN A 113 3.46 -0.04 -5.87
C GLN A 113 3.61 1.26 -6.67
N SER A 114 4.84 1.62 -7.06
CA SER A 114 5.11 2.80 -7.90
C SER A 114 4.38 2.72 -9.25
N ASN A 115 4.44 1.56 -9.91
CA ASN A 115 3.71 1.31 -11.15
C ASN A 115 2.18 1.36 -10.99
N GLN A 116 1.64 0.85 -9.87
CA GLN A 116 0.21 0.96 -9.56
C GLN A 116 -0.23 2.42 -9.37
N VAL A 117 0.53 3.23 -8.61
CA VAL A 117 0.24 4.67 -8.42
C VAL A 117 0.32 5.41 -9.76
N ALA A 118 1.35 5.17 -10.57
CA ALA A 118 1.47 5.77 -11.90
C ALA A 118 0.29 5.39 -12.81
N ASN A 119 -0.17 4.14 -12.77
CA ASN A 119 -1.32 3.68 -13.55
C ASN A 119 -2.64 4.23 -13.01
N ALA A 120 -2.84 4.35 -11.69
CA ALA A 120 -4.01 4.98 -11.09
C ALA A 120 -4.12 6.47 -11.46
N ASN A 121 -2.99 7.19 -11.45
CA ASN A 121 -2.93 8.58 -11.89
C ASN A 121 -3.26 8.70 -13.39
N ARG A 122 -2.68 7.85 -14.25
CA ARG A 122 -3.01 7.77 -15.69
C ARG A 122 -4.48 7.43 -15.94
N LEU A 123 -5.07 6.51 -15.18
CA LEU A 123 -6.49 6.16 -15.30
C LEU A 123 -7.40 7.30 -14.85
N THR A 124 -7.05 8.00 -13.76
CA THR A 124 -7.77 9.20 -13.29
C THR A 124 -7.71 10.31 -14.33
N GLN A 125 -6.53 10.56 -14.89
CA GLN A 125 -6.31 11.54 -15.96
C GLN A 125 -7.11 11.16 -17.21
N ARG A 126 -6.98 9.92 -17.71
CA ARG A 126 -7.75 9.44 -18.87
C ARG A 126 -9.26 9.47 -18.62
N THR A 127 -9.73 9.24 -17.40
CA THR A 127 -11.16 9.38 -17.06
C THR A 127 -11.60 10.84 -17.19
N ARG A 128 -10.80 11.79 -16.68
CA ARG A 128 -11.05 13.24 -16.86
C ARG A 128 -10.94 13.71 -18.32
N GLU A 129 -10.13 13.06 -19.15
CA GLU A 129 -9.96 13.38 -20.57
C GLU A 129 -11.10 12.78 -21.44
N VAL A 130 -11.50 11.54 -21.17
CA VAL A 130 -12.54 10.81 -21.94
C VAL A 130 -13.96 11.22 -21.53
N ASN A 131 -14.16 11.50 -20.24
CA ASN A 131 -15.42 12.01 -19.71
C ASN A 131 -15.09 13.01 -18.58
N PRO A 132 -14.69 14.26 -18.90
CA PRO A 132 -14.71 15.31 -17.89
C PRO A 132 -16.10 15.31 -17.26
N LEU A 133 -16.21 15.53 -15.95
CA LEU A 133 -17.49 15.52 -15.25
C LEU A 133 -18.33 16.74 -15.69
N GLN A 134 -18.92 16.65 -16.89
CA GLN A 134 -19.66 17.68 -17.58
C GLN A 134 -20.97 17.90 -16.86
N ARG A 135 -20.92 18.73 -15.82
CA ARG A 135 -22.08 19.15 -15.04
C ARG A 135 -22.76 20.29 -15.78
N LEU A 136 -23.26 19.97 -16.98
CA LEU A 136 -24.00 20.88 -17.86
C LEU A 136 -25.49 20.75 -17.56
N PHE A 137 -26.16 21.87 -17.30
CA PHE A 137 -27.60 21.88 -16.99
C PHE A 137 -28.33 22.93 -17.81
N VAL A 138 -29.49 22.57 -18.35
CA VAL A 138 -30.44 23.53 -18.96
C VAL A 138 -31.16 24.31 -17.84
N VAL A 139 -31.18 25.63 -17.97
CA VAL A 139 -31.91 26.54 -17.09
C VAL A 139 -32.62 27.62 -17.92
N GLY A 140 -33.65 28.26 -17.36
CA GLY A 140 -34.31 29.41 -17.99
C GLY A 140 -35.01 29.10 -19.32
N GLN A 141 -35.55 27.89 -19.50
CA GLN A 141 -36.21 27.47 -20.74
C GLN A 141 -37.48 28.29 -21.06
N GLN A 142 -37.65 28.62 -22.33
CA GLN A 142 -38.81 29.34 -22.86
C GLN A 142 -39.27 28.72 -24.18
N ILE A 143 -40.59 28.77 -24.43
CA ILE A 143 -41.22 28.30 -25.68
C ILE A 143 -42.02 29.48 -26.24
N ASN A 144 -41.60 30.01 -27.38
CA ASN A 144 -42.16 31.19 -28.01
C ASN A 144 -42.63 30.86 -29.45
N ARG A 145 -43.65 31.57 -29.94
CA ARG A 145 -44.03 31.53 -31.37
C ARG A 145 -43.49 32.76 -32.08
N VAL A 146 -42.62 32.55 -33.06
CA VAL A 146 -41.96 33.64 -33.81
C VAL A 146 -41.95 33.30 -35.30
N GLY A 147 -42.53 34.17 -36.13
CA GLY A 147 -42.45 34.06 -37.59
C GLY A 147 -42.96 32.74 -38.18
N GLY A 148 -44.03 32.15 -37.63
CA GLY A 148 -44.55 30.84 -38.08
C GLY A 148 -43.68 29.65 -37.67
N LYS A 149 -42.83 29.81 -36.64
CA LYS A 149 -42.08 28.73 -35.98
C LYS A 149 -42.34 28.72 -34.47
N THR A 150 -42.38 27.54 -33.88
CA THR A 150 -42.24 27.35 -32.44
C THR A 150 -40.75 27.31 -32.11
N VAL A 151 -40.27 28.30 -31.36
CA VAL A 151 -38.86 28.49 -30.97
C VAL A 151 -38.71 28.12 -29.50
N ILE A 152 -37.75 27.25 -29.21
CA ILE A 152 -37.41 26.78 -27.86
C ILE A 152 -36.01 27.28 -27.55
N SER A 153 -35.89 28.14 -26.55
CA SER A 153 -34.64 28.77 -26.14
C SER A 153 -34.38 28.60 -24.66
N GLY A 154 -33.12 28.62 -24.26
CA GLY A 154 -32.74 28.54 -22.86
C GLY A 154 -31.25 28.82 -22.67
N GLN A 155 -30.77 28.57 -21.46
CA GLN A 155 -29.37 28.66 -21.09
C GLN A 155 -28.82 27.30 -20.70
N VAL A 156 -27.54 27.06 -20.99
CA VAL A 156 -26.76 25.94 -20.43
C VAL A 156 -25.70 26.51 -19.51
N MET A 157 -25.69 26.06 -18.25
CA MET A 157 -24.68 26.45 -17.26
C MET A 157 -23.66 25.33 -17.08
N ASN A 158 -22.36 25.70 -17.08
CA ASN A 158 -21.26 24.79 -16.77
C ASN A 158 -20.96 24.80 -15.27
N GLN A 159 -21.39 23.77 -14.53
CA GLN A 159 -21.02 23.55 -13.12
C GLN A 159 -19.81 22.61 -12.95
N SER A 160 -19.04 22.37 -14.03
CA SER A 160 -17.81 21.58 -13.97
C SER A 160 -16.65 22.43 -13.49
N GLU A 161 -15.64 21.82 -12.88
CA GLU A 161 -14.41 22.51 -12.43
C GLU A 161 -13.50 22.96 -13.61
N THR A 162 -13.80 22.52 -14.83
CA THR A 162 -13.03 22.82 -16.05
C THR A 162 -13.89 23.51 -17.11
N PRO A 163 -13.28 24.33 -18.01
CA PRO A 163 -13.99 24.88 -19.16
C PRO A 163 -14.47 23.76 -20.12
N VAL A 164 -15.66 23.93 -20.67
CA VAL A 164 -16.24 23.00 -21.65
C VAL A 164 -16.43 23.70 -22.99
N ASN A 165 -16.02 23.05 -24.08
CA ASN A 165 -16.05 23.61 -25.43
C ASN A 165 -17.12 22.94 -26.30
N ASN A 166 -17.51 23.62 -27.38
CA ASN A 166 -18.37 23.09 -28.45
C ASN A 166 -19.66 22.44 -27.90
N VAL A 167 -20.28 23.06 -26.89
CA VAL A 167 -21.45 22.49 -26.21
C VAL A 167 -22.64 22.45 -27.17
N GLN A 168 -23.30 21.29 -27.21
CA GLN A 168 -24.50 21.02 -27.98
C GLN A 168 -25.68 20.72 -27.04
N VAL A 169 -26.86 21.13 -27.46
CA VAL A 169 -28.15 20.74 -26.89
C VAL A 169 -28.96 20.03 -27.97
N ASP A 170 -29.37 18.80 -27.69
CA ASP A 170 -30.45 18.17 -28.44
C ASP A 170 -31.78 18.54 -27.78
N VAL A 171 -32.59 19.31 -28.50
CA VAL A 171 -33.94 19.70 -28.08
C VAL A 171 -34.93 18.70 -28.66
N TYR A 172 -35.65 18.00 -27.80
CA TYR A 172 -36.69 17.05 -28.18
C TYR A 172 -38.07 17.64 -27.91
N ILE A 173 -38.93 17.66 -28.92
CA ILE A 173 -40.36 18.00 -28.77
C ILE A 173 -41.22 16.76 -28.92
N TYR A 174 -42.28 16.69 -28.12
CA TYR A 174 -43.26 15.60 -28.15
C TYR A 174 -44.68 16.16 -28.29
N GLY A 175 -45.55 15.43 -29.00
CA GLY A 175 -46.97 15.78 -29.11
C GLY A 175 -47.82 14.62 -29.65
N SER A 176 -48.93 14.37 -28.97
CA SER A 176 -49.91 13.32 -29.28
C SER A 176 -50.93 13.70 -30.37
N SER A 177 -50.83 14.91 -30.93
CA SER A 177 -51.81 15.46 -31.86
C SER A 177 -51.20 16.26 -33.03
N GLY A 178 -51.99 16.47 -34.09
CA GLY A 178 -51.58 17.23 -35.28
C GLY A 178 -50.46 16.58 -36.10
N ARG A 179 -49.72 17.41 -36.85
CA ARG A 179 -48.65 16.96 -37.75
C ARG A 179 -47.54 16.21 -37.03
N LEU A 180 -47.24 16.58 -35.78
CA LEU A 180 -46.19 15.95 -34.98
C LEU A 180 -46.48 14.47 -34.70
N ARG A 181 -47.74 14.12 -34.36
CA ARG A 181 -48.20 12.73 -34.24
C ARG A 181 -47.99 11.93 -35.53
N ASN A 182 -48.40 12.51 -36.66
CA ASN A 182 -48.32 11.85 -37.98
C ASN A 182 -46.87 11.57 -38.40
N GLU A 183 -45.90 12.33 -37.87
CA GLU A 183 -44.48 12.16 -38.14
C GLU A 183 -43.72 11.42 -37.01
N GLY A 184 -44.43 10.62 -36.20
CA GLY A 184 -43.84 9.75 -35.16
C GLY A 184 -43.99 10.25 -33.72
N GLY A 185 -44.68 11.36 -33.47
CA GLY A 185 -44.95 11.90 -32.14
C GLY A 185 -43.79 12.63 -31.47
N GLN A 186 -42.59 12.58 -32.05
CA GLN A 186 -41.37 13.20 -31.55
C GLN A 186 -40.57 13.86 -32.68
N LYS A 187 -39.93 14.99 -32.41
CA LYS A 187 -38.85 15.56 -33.24
C LYS A 187 -37.66 15.97 -32.38
N LYS A 188 -36.48 15.99 -33.00
CA LYS A 188 -35.21 16.43 -32.43
C LYS A 188 -34.66 17.55 -33.30
N GLU A 189 -34.08 18.57 -32.68
CA GLU A 189 -33.20 19.56 -33.30
C GLU A 189 -31.91 19.64 -32.46
N THR A 190 -30.73 19.61 -33.10
CA THR A 190 -29.43 19.76 -32.41
C THR A 190 -28.90 21.16 -32.64
N VAL A 191 -28.63 21.89 -31.56
CA VAL A 191 -28.14 23.28 -31.62
C VAL A 191 -26.88 23.46 -30.79
N PHE A 192 -26.01 24.37 -31.20
CA PHE A 192 -24.82 24.75 -30.43
C PHE A 192 -25.16 25.86 -29.43
N VAL A 193 -24.52 25.79 -28.27
CA VAL A 193 -24.57 26.85 -27.24
C VAL A 193 -23.58 27.96 -27.60
N GLN A 194 -23.97 29.21 -27.31
CA GLN A 194 -23.10 30.38 -27.43
C GLN A 194 -22.85 31.04 -26.06
N PRO A 195 -21.60 31.41 -25.70
CA PRO A 195 -20.38 31.25 -26.48
C PRO A 195 -19.91 29.80 -26.58
N THR A 196 -19.11 29.50 -27.61
CA THR A 196 -18.58 28.15 -27.92
C THR A 196 -17.72 27.55 -26.79
N SER A 197 -17.22 28.35 -25.84
CA SER A 197 -16.49 27.91 -24.65
C SER A 197 -17.18 28.44 -23.40
N LEU A 198 -17.50 27.57 -22.44
CA LEU A 198 -18.09 27.92 -21.15
C LEU A 198 -17.07 27.64 -20.03
N ALA A 199 -16.58 28.68 -19.38
CA ALA A 199 -15.79 28.56 -18.16
C ALA A 199 -16.60 27.97 -16.99
N PRO A 200 -15.96 27.47 -15.92
CA PRO A 200 -16.65 27.08 -14.69
C PRO A 200 -17.57 28.19 -14.16
N GLY A 201 -18.82 27.84 -13.84
CA GLY A 201 -19.87 28.77 -13.42
C GLY A 201 -20.52 29.59 -14.54
N GLN A 202 -20.01 29.54 -15.77
CA GLN A 202 -20.53 30.34 -16.88
C GLN A 202 -21.79 29.72 -17.50
N ALA A 203 -22.74 30.56 -17.89
CA ALA A 203 -23.88 30.20 -18.72
C ALA A 203 -23.68 30.66 -20.17
N GLY A 204 -24.12 29.84 -21.12
CA GLY A 204 -24.33 30.20 -22.53
C GLY A 204 -25.78 29.99 -22.94
N THR A 205 -26.18 30.49 -24.11
CA THR A 205 -27.55 30.42 -24.64
C THR A 205 -27.68 29.46 -25.82
N PHE A 206 -28.87 28.88 -25.99
CA PHE A 206 -29.24 28.12 -27.19
C PHE A 206 -30.65 28.49 -27.67
N SER A 207 -30.94 28.21 -28.94
CA SER A 207 -32.26 28.42 -29.55
C SER A 207 -32.49 27.43 -30.68
N ALA A 208 -33.51 26.57 -30.56
CA ALA A 208 -33.94 25.60 -31.57
C ALA A 208 -35.30 26.02 -32.15
N ALA A 209 -35.50 25.85 -33.46
CA ALA A 209 -36.69 26.35 -34.16
C ALA A 209 -37.41 25.24 -34.92
N PHE A 210 -38.65 24.96 -34.53
CA PHE A 210 -39.51 23.94 -35.12
C PHE A 210 -40.65 24.58 -35.95
N PRO A 211 -41.16 23.91 -37.01
CA PRO A 211 -42.38 24.31 -37.70
C PRO A 211 -43.56 24.50 -36.73
N ASP A 212 -44.27 25.63 -36.80
CA ASP A 212 -45.38 25.94 -35.88
C ASP A 212 -46.62 25.04 -36.06
N THR A 213 -46.65 24.24 -37.14
CA THR A 213 -47.62 23.15 -37.32
C THR A 213 -47.44 21.99 -36.33
N TYR A 214 -46.36 21.96 -35.57
CA TYR A 214 -46.15 21.01 -34.49
C TYR A 214 -46.74 21.55 -33.18
N LYS A 215 -47.86 20.95 -32.75
CA LYS A 215 -48.43 21.20 -31.43
C LYS A 215 -47.57 20.47 -30.39
N VAL A 216 -46.68 21.22 -29.75
CA VAL A 216 -45.80 20.75 -28.68
C VAL A 216 -46.61 20.60 -27.38
N GLU A 217 -46.50 19.43 -26.76
CA GLU A 217 -47.14 19.10 -25.48
C GLU A 217 -46.09 18.88 -24.37
N ASN A 218 -44.89 18.38 -24.73
CA ASN A 218 -43.75 18.27 -23.82
C ASN A 218 -42.43 18.57 -24.55
N VAL A 219 -41.43 19.02 -23.80
CA VAL A 219 -40.07 19.30 -24.28
C VAL A 219 -39.06 18.63 -23.34
N ASN A 220 -38.07 17.95 -23.91
CA ASN A 220 -36.94 17.40 -23.17
C ASN A 220 -35.62 17.85 -23.80
N PHE A 221 -34.53 17.82 -23.02
CA PHE A 221 -33.21 18.27 -23.42
C PHE A 221 -32.15 17.23 -23.08
N ASP A 222 -31.20 17.04 -23.98
CA ASP A 222 -29.93 16.35 -23.71
C ASP A 222 -28.80 17.32 -24.03
N VAL A 223 -27.77 17.37 -23.17
CA VAL A 223 -26.70 18.39 -23.23
C VAL A 223 -25.34 17.72 -23.10
N ARG A 224 -24.44 18.04 -24.03
CA ARG A 224 -23.08 17.51 -24.07
C ARG A 224 -22.07 18.56 -24.50
N GLY A 225 -20.91 18.57 -23.87
CA GLY A 225 -19.71 19.21 -24.39
C GLY A 225 -18.97 18.25 -25.31
N LEU A 226 -18.61 18.71 -26.50
CA LEU A 226 -17.71 17.94 -27.35
C LEU A 226 -16.26 18.18 -26.90
N PRO A 227 -15.40 17.14 -26.88
CA PRO A 227 -13.97 17.38 -26.68
C PRO A 227 -13.44 18.34 -27.75
N PRO A 228 -12.41 19.16 -27.47
CA PRO A 228 -11.78 19.97 -28.50
C PRO A 228 -11.33 19.06 -29.65
N TYR A 229 -11.64 19.49 -30.89
CA TYR A 229 -11.44 18.70 -32.11
C TYR A 229 -10.06 18.03 -32.13
N GLY A 230 -10.02 16.69 -32.10
CA GLY A 230 -8.77 15.93 -32.09
C GLY A 230 -8.86 14.52 -31.49
N TYR A 231 -9.83 14.26 -30.59
CA TYR A 231 -10.01 12.94 -30.00
C TYR A 231 -10.74 11.98 -30.94
N SER A 232 -10.02 11.49 -31.97
CA SER A 232 -10.34 10.19 -32.55
C SER A 232 -10.13 9.14 -31.48
N VAL A 233 -11.21 8.52 -31.01
CA VAL A 233 -11.10 7.25 -30.31
C VAL A 233 -10.76 6.21 -31.37
N ASN A 234 -9.47 6.07 -31.71
CA ASN A 234 -9.03 4.96 -32.54
C ASN A 234 -9.48 3.68 -31.81
N PRO A 235 -10.39 2.87 -32.39
CA PRO A 235 -10.68 1.57 -31.81
C PRO A 235 -9.35 0.81 -31.76
N PRO A 236 -9.04 0.10 -30.66
CA PRO A 236 -7.78 -0.62 -30.58
C PRO A 236 -7.71 -1.61 -31.74
N THR A 237 -6.82 -1.34 -32.69
CA THR A 237 -6.48 -2.24 -33.80
C THR A 237 -5.60 -3.37 -33.27
N GLY A 238 -6.13 -4.08 -32.27
CA GLY A 238 -5.67 -5.38 -31.82
C GLY A 238 -5.94 -6.40 -32.91
N ARG A 239 -5.15 -6.33 -33.98
CA ARG A 239 -5.07 -7.36 -34.99
C ARG A 239 -4.45 -8.56 -34.29
N ALA A 240 -5.29 -9.51 -33.88
CA ALA A 240 -4.83 -10.78 -33.37
C ALA A 240 -3.98 -11.43 -34.47
N SER A 241 -2.67 -11.49 -34.23
CA SER A 241 -1.75 -12.30 -35.01
C SER A 241 -2.08 -13.76 -34.71
N THR A 242 -2.94 -14.37 -35.52
CA THR A 242 -3.04 -15.83 -35.59
C THR A 242 -1.67 -16.34 -36.01
N GLY A 243 -0.93 -16.94 -35.07
CA GLY A 243 0.31 -17.63 -35.40
C GLY A 243 0.01 -18.86 -36.25
N ASP A 244 0.80 -19.06 -37.30
CA ASP A 244 0.75 -20.27 -38.11
C ASP A 244 1.19 -21.48 -37.27
N PHE A 245 0.44 -22.57 -37.38
CA PHE A 245 0.77 -23.94 -36.98
C PHE A 245 0.48 -24.85 -38.17
#